data_AF-A0A1I3LQG2-F1
#
_entry.id   AF-A0A1I3LQG2-F1
#
_cell.length_a   1.000
_cell.length_b   1.000
_cell.length_c   1.000
_cell.angle_alpha   90.00
_cell.angle_beta   90.00
_cell.angle_gamma   90.00
#
_symmetry.space_group_name_H-M   'P 1'
#
loop_
_entity.id
_entity.type
_entity.pdbx_description
1 polymer ?
#
loop_
_entity_poly.entity_id
_entity_poly.type
_entity_poly.pdbx_seq_one_letter_code
_entity_poly.pdbx_strand_id
1 'polypeptide(L)'
;MSDWRNIWKRAEAVRDIAITDNDTSYFNGLLSEFPNDGMVHYQLGLVYKALDEKEDALKEFKIAESLFFMPRWKAIAGAEIASLSQQEPPVFDKDDIVIF
;
A
#
# COMPACT_ATOMS: atom_id res chain seq x y z
N MET A 1 19.33 17.08 4.21
CA MET A 1 17.92 17.06 3.80
C MET A 1 17.77 15.89 2.86
N SER A 2 17.04 14.86 3.28
CA SER A 2 16.77 13.71 2.42
C SER A 2 15.85 14.17 1.29
N ASP A 3 16.33 14.14 0.04
CA ASP A 3 15.48 14.47 -1.10
C ASP A 3 14.42 13.38 -1.25
N TRP A 4 13.15 13.77 -1.28
CA TRP A 4 12.00 12.85 -1.51
C TRP A 4 12.21 11.94 -2.74
N ARG A 5 12.97 12.43 -3.74
CA ARG A 5 13.35 11.67 -4.94
C ARG A 5 14.25 10.47 -4.63
N ASN A 6 15.15 10.59 -3.65
CA ASN A 6 16.05 9.51 -3.27
C ASN A 6 15.31 8.43 -2.50
N ILE A 7 14.40 8.82 -1.60
CA ILE A 7 13.52 7.88 -0.89
C ILE A 7 12.65 7.14 -1.90
N TRP A 8 12.05 7.86 -2.84
CA TRP A 8 11.25 7.25 -3.90
C TRP A 8 12.03 6.25 -4.75
N LYS A 9 13.21 6.61 -5.26
CA LYS A 9 14.04 5.68 -6.05
C LYS A 9 14.44 4.43 -5.27
N ARG A 10 14.74 4.57 -3.97
CA ARG A 10 15.04 3.42 -3.11
C ARG A 10 13.82 2.53 -2.95
N ALA A 11 12.66 3.11 -2.64
CA ALA A 11 11.41 2.37 -2.48
C ALA A 11 10.96 1.70 -3.79
N GLU A 12 11.16 2.34 -4.94
CA GLU A 12 10.90 1.77 -6.26
C GLU A 12 11.79 0.57 -6.56
N ALA A 13 13.11 0.69 -6.32
CA ALA A 13 14.03 -0.42 -6.51
C ALA A 13 13.71 -1.60 -5.58
N VAL A 14 13.35 -1.31 -4.33
CA VAL A 14 12.94 -2.34 -3.37
C VAL A 14 11.62 -3.00 -3.80
N ARG A 15 10.64 -2.25 -4.29
CA ARG A 15 9.37 -2.78 -4.80
C ARG A 15 9.61 -3.83 -5.88
N ASP A 16 10.44 -3.53 -6.87
CA ASP A 16 10.66 -4.43 -8.01
C ASP A 16 11.31 -5.75 -7.57
N ILE A 17 12.23 -5.69 -6.60
CA ILE A 17 12.84 -6.87 -5.96
C ILE A 17 11.78 -7.64 -5.14
N ALA A 18 11.03 -6.94 -4.29
CA ALA A 18 10.02 -7.53 -3.42
C ALA A 18 8.93 -8.27 -4.20
N ILE A 19 8.48 -7.72 -5.33
CA ILE A 19 7.51 -8.37 -6.23
C ILE A 19 8.12 -9.62 -6.87
N THR A 20 9.38 -9.54 -7.31
CA THR A 20 10.07 -10.67 -7.97
C THR A 20 10.28 -11.83 -7.00
N ASP A 21 10.68 -11.52 -5.76
CA ASP A 21 10.97 -12.51 -4.72
C ASP A 21 9.73 -12.92 -3.92
N ASN A 22 8.60 -12.23 -4.12
CA ASN A 22 7.38 -12.38 -3.31
C ASN A 22 7.66 -12.20 -1.79
N ASP A 23 8.47 -11.20 -1.45
CA ASP A 23 8.92 -10.94 -0.07
C ASP A 23 8.81 -9.45 0.26
N THR A 24 7.89 -9.09 1.15
CA THR A 24 7.67 -7.71 1.58
C THR A 24 8.67 -7.25 2.65
N SER A 25 9.47 -8.16 3.22
CA SER A 25 10.43 -7.86 4.29
C SER A 25 11.54 -6.90 3.85
N TYR A 26 11.79 -6.76 2.55
CA TYR A 26 12.72 -5.77 2.01
C TYR A 26 12.33 -4.32 2.37
N PHE A 27 11.05 -4.06 2.68
CA PHE A 27 10.59 -2.75 3.15
C PHE A 27 10.94 -2.45 4.61
N ASN A 28 11.31 -3.45 5.42
CA ASN A 28 11.57 -3.26 6.86
C ASN A 28 12.62 -2.16 7.13
N GLY A 29 13.69 -2.12 6.32
CA GLY A 29 14.72 -1.09 6.43
C GLY A 29 14.18 0.31 6.10
N LEU A 30 13.35 0.42 5.06
CA LEU A 30 12.75 1.69 4.65
C LEU A 30 11.72 2.19 5.66
N LEU A 31 10.90 1.30 6.22
CA LEU A 31 9.93 1.63 7.26
C LEU A 31 10.63 2.02 8.57
N SER A 32 11.80 1.45 8.86
CA SER A 32 12.60 1.84 10.03
C SER A 32 13.24 3.22 9.88
N GLU A 33 13.73 3.54 8.66
CA GLU A 33 14.38 4.82 8.36
C GLU A 33 13.36 5.95 8.13
N PHE A 34 12.21 5.62 7.53
CA PHE A 34 11.18 6.57 7.09
C PHE A 34 9.75 6.11 7.46
N PRO A 35 9.43 5.93 8.76
CA PRO A 35 8.15 5.37 9.19
C PRO A 35 6.92 6.24 8.86
N ASN A 36 7.13 7.52 8.57
CA ASN A 36 6.06 8.48 8.27
C ASN A 36 6.12 8.98 6.82
N ASP A 37 6.86 8.31 5.94
CA ASP A 37 6.93 8.68 4.53
C ASP A 37 5.83 7.96 3.74
N GLY A 38 4.84 8.72 3.27
CA GLY A 38 3.72 8.18 2.51
C GLY A 38 4.14 7.48 1.22
N MET A 39 5.30 7.80 0.63
CA MET A 39 5.78 7.13 -0.57
C MET A 39 6.25 5.70 -0.27
N VAL A 40 6.85 5.47 0.89
CA VAL A 40 7.27 4.13 1.33
C VAL A 40 6.04 3.23 1.48
N HIS A 41 5.01 3.71 2.18
CA HIS A 41 3.72 3.00 2.31
C HIS A 41 3.03 2.79 0.96
N TYR A 42 3.03 3.79 0.07
CA TYR A 42 2.44 3.64 -1.25
C TYR A 42 3.14 2.57 -2.09
N GLN A 43 4.48 2.53 -2.10
CA GLN A 43 5.22 1.50 -2.84
C GLN A 43 5.01 0.10 -2.23
N LEU A 44 4.90 -0.02 -0.91
CA LEU A 44 4.56 -1.28 -0.25
C LEU A 44 3.13 -1.74 -0.62
N GLY A 45 2.16 -0.82 -0.66
CA GLY A 45 0.82 -1.12 -1.15
C GLY A 45 0.79 -1.63 -2.60
N LEU A 46 1.67 -1.12 -3.46
CA LEU A 46 1.84 -1.65 -4.82
C LEU A 46 2.42 -3.06 -4.85
N VAL A 47 3.35 -3.41 -3.93
CA VAL A 47 3.83 -4.79 -3.77
C VAL A 47 2.66 -5.68 -3.41
N TYR A 48 1.95 -5.39 -2.31
CA TYR A 48 0.81 -6.19 -1.88
C TYR A 48 -0.25 -6.36 -2.98
N LYS A 49 -0.54 -5.30 -3.73
CA LYS A 49 -1.43 -5.36 -4.89
C LYS A 49 -0.92 -6.32 -5.97
N ALA A 50 0.38 -6.31 -6.26
CA ALA A 50 0.99 -7.21 -7.23
C ALA A 50 1.02 -8.68 -6.75
N LEU A 51 1.06 -8.90 -5.43
CA LEU A 51 0.96 -10.21 -4.79
C LEU A 51 -0.49 -10.69 -4.60
N ASP A 52 -1.48 -9.93 -5.09
CA ASP A 52 -2.93 -10.16 -4.90
C ASP A 52 -3.40 -10.11 -3.44
N GLU A 53 -2.58 -9.55 -2.54
CA GLU A 53 -2.89 -9.30 -1.13
C GLU A 53 -3.67 -7.97 -0.98
N LYS A 54 -4.91 -7.97 -1.47
CA LYS A 54 -5.74 -6.75 -1.62
C LYS A 54 -6.01 -6.03 -0.30
N GLU A 55 -6.23 -6.78 0.79
CA GLU A 55 -6.52 -6.22 2.10
C GLU A 55 -5.33 -5.43 2.66
N ASP A 56 -4.12 -5.97 2.53
CA ASP A 56 -2.90 -5.32 2.99
C ASP A 56 -2.49 -4.17 2.06
N ALA A 57 -2.70 -4.32 0.75
CA ALA A 57 -2.58 -3.21 -0.20
C ALA A 57 -3.48 -2.03 0.19
N LEU A 58 -4.75 -2.29 0.52
CA LEU A 58 -5.71 -1.27 0.93
C LEU A 58 -5.29 -0.56 2.22
N LYS A 59 -4.78 -1.30 3.22
CA LYS A 59 -4.26 -0.72 4.47
C LYS A 59 -3.10 0.24 4.19
N GLU A 60 -2.12 -0.19 3.41
CA GLU A 60 -0.94 0.61 3.10
C GLU A 60 -1.27 1.85 2.27
N PHE A 61 -2.19 1.76 1.31
CA PHE A 61 -2.64 2.94 0.57
C PHE A 61 -3.37 3.95 1.45
N LYS A 62 -4.18 3.50 2.42
CA LYS A 62 -4.84 4.41 3.38
C LYS A 62 -3.82 5.13 4.26
N ILE A 63 -2.77 4.43 4.70
CA ILE A 63 -1.67 5.04 5.45
C ILE A 63 -0.97 6.09 4.57
N ALA A 64 -0.62 5.74 3.33
CA ALA A 64 0.01 6.66 2.38
C ALA A 64 -0.83 7.92 2.14
N GLU A 65 -2.14 7.78 1.91
CA GLU A 65 -3.06 8.91 1.73
C GLU A 65 -3.08 9.84 2.95
N SER A 66 -3.03 9.28 4.16
CA SER A 66 -3.03 10.05 5.41
C SER A 66 -1.72 10.85 5.61
N LEU A 67 -0.59 10.28 5.18
CA LEU A 67 0.74 10.86 5.31
C LEU A 67 1.06 11.88 4.21
N PHE A 68 0.45 11.75 3.03
CA PHE A 68 0.68 12.69 1.93
C PHE A 68 0.16 14.09 2.26
N PHE A 69 1.07 15.06 2.33
CA PHE A 69 0.67 16.46 2.53
C PHE A 69 0.04 17.08 1.27
N MET A 70 0.52 16.70 0.08
CA MET A 70 0.07 17.29 -1.18
C MET A 70 -1.23 16.64 -1.69
N PRO A 71 -2.26 17.42 -2.06
CA PRO A 71 -3.52 16.89 -2.58
C PRO A 71 -3.36 15.97 -3.79
N ARG A 72 -2.40 16.27 -4.67
CA ARG A 72 -2.10 15.43 -5.83
C ARG A 72 -1.62 14.04 -5.43
N TRP A 73 -0.83 13.91 -4.37
CA TRP A 73 -0.34 12.61 -3.90
C TRP A 73 -1.42 11.83 -3.17
N LYS A 74 -2.27 12.52 -2.39
CA LYS A 74 -3.48 11.92 -1.83
C LYS A 74 -4.36 11.29 -2.92
N ALA A 75 -4.57 12.01 -4.02
CA ALA A 75 -5.36 11.51 -5.14
C ALA A 75 -4.78 10.23 -5.78
N ILE A 76 -3.45 10.07 -5.80
CA ILE A 76 -2.81 8.85 -6.33
C ILE A 76 -3.14 7.65 -5.46
N ALA A 77 -2.96 7.75 -4.14
CA ALA A 77 -3.33 6.69 -3.20
C ALA A 77 -4.85 6.45 -3.19
N GLY A 78 -5.65 7.51 -3.17
CA GLY A 78 -7.11 7.45 -3.19
C GLY A 78 -7.66 6.74 -4.44
N ALA A 79 -7.03 6.92 -5.61
CA ALA A 79 -7.41 6.21 -6.83
C ALA A 79 -7.20 4.69 -6.69
N GLU A 80 -6.08 4.27 -6.08
CA GLU A 80 -5.80 2.86 -5.81
C GLU A 80 -6.77 2.28 -4.76
N ILE A 81 -7.05 3.03 -3.69
CA ILE A 81 -8.05 2.67 -2.66
C ILE A 81 -9.41 2.44 -3.31
N ALA A 82 -9.86 3.38 -4.15
CA ALA A 82 -11.14 3.29 -4.83
C ALA A 82 -11.18 2.10 -5.80
N SER A 83 -10.10 1.87 -6.56
CA SER A 83 -9.99 0.73 -7.47
C SER A 83 -10.05 -0.62 -6.76
N LEU A 84 -9.41 -0.74 -5.59
CA LEU A 84 -9.41 -1.99 -4.82
C LEU A 84 -10.74 -2.20 -4.08
N SER A 85 -11.31 -1.14 -3.51
CA SER A 85 -12.60 -1.19 -2.81
C SER A 85 -13.76 -1.51 -3.75
N GLN A 86 -13.68 -1.12 -5.03
CA GLN A 86 -14.71 -1.43 -6.03
C GLN A 86 -14.61 -2.85 -6.62
N GLN A 87 -13.57 -3.62 -6.27
CA GLN A 87 -13.37 -5.00 -6.74
C GLN A 87 -13.75 -6.08 -5.72
N GLU A 88 -14.30 -5.71 -4.57
CA GLU A 88 -14.88 -6.69 -3.65
C GLU A 88 -16.32 -7.02 -4.10
N PRO A 89 -16.64 -8.22 -4.62
CA PRO A 89 -18.01 -8.69 -4.46
C PRO A 89 -18.32 -8.70 -2.96
N PRO A 90 -19.56 -8.39 -2.54
CA PRO A 90 -19.90 -8.42 -1.14
C PRO A 90 -19.54 -9.81 -0.59
N VAL A 91 -18.64 -9.86 0.39
CA VAL A 91 -18.48 -11.03 1.25
C VAL A 91 -19.75 -11.06 2.09
N PHE A 92 -20.80 -11.68 1.56
CA PHE A 92 -21.80 -12.29 2.42
C PHE A 92 -21.08 -13.45 3.09
N ASP A 93 -20.61 -13.22 4.30
CA ASP A 93 -20.26 -14.32 5.17
C ASP A 93 -21.51 -15.20 5.29
N LYS A 94 -21.43 -16.44 4.79
CA LYS A 94 -22.54 -17.38 4.89
C LYS A 94 -22.79 -17.80 6.34
N ASP A 95 -21.87 -17.43 7.23
CA ASP A 95 -21.93 -17.63 8.66
C ASP A 95 -22.30 -16.34 9.43
N ASP A 96 -22.77 -15.27 8.77
CA ASP A 96 -23.65 -14.26 9.41
C ASP A 96 -25.09 -14.85 9.55
N ILE A 97 -25.15 -16.00 10.24
CA ILE A 97 -26.19 -16.57 11.12
C ILE A 97 -27.64 -16.09 10.86
N VAL A 98 -28.50 -16.94 10.27
CA VAL A 98 -29.30 -17.99 10.95
C VAL A 98 -30.17 -17.50 12.12
N ILE A 99 -31.44 -17.21 11.77
CA ILE A 99 -32.71 -17.53 12.45
C ILE A 99 -32.84 -17.22 13.96
N PHE A 100 -33.68 -16.22 14.26
CA PHE A 100 -34.94 -16.43 14.99
C PHE A 100 -36.09 -15.67 14.31
#